data_AF-A0A9C7PIW9-F1
#
_entry.id   AF-A0A9C7PIW9-F1
#
_cell.length_a   1.000
_cell.length_b   1.000
_cell.length_c   1.000
_cell.angle_alpha   90.00
_cell.angle_beta   90.00
_cell.angle_gamma   90.00
#
_symmetry.space_group_name_H-M   'P 1'
#
loop_
_entity.id
_entity.type
_entity.pdbx_description
1 polymer ?
#
loop_
_entity_poly.entity_id
_entity_poly.type
_entity_poly.pdbx_seq_one_letter_code
_entity_poly.pdbx_strand_id
1 'polypeptide(L)' 'MAQLPTVQDLAAAAEDTVLHLWTGLGYYARARNLHRCAKQVCASHREYSP' A
#
# COMPACT_ATOMS: atom_id res chain seq x y z
N MET A 1 -15.37 4.55 -7.89
CA MET A 1 -14.19 3.90 -8.49
C MET A 1 -13.13 3.80 -7.40
N ALA A 2 -12.54 2.62 -7.17
CA ALA A 2 -11.46 2.46 -6.19
C ALA A 2 -10.12 2.92 -6.81
N GLN A 3 -9.38 3.81 -6.13
CA GLN A 3 -8.09 4.33 -6.65
C GLN A 3 -6.95 3.30 -6.59
N LEU A 4 -6.96 2.42 -5.59
CA LEU A 4 -5.92 1.40 -5.37
C LEU A 4 -6.60 0.03 -5.18
N PRO A 5 -7.09 -0.60 -6.26
CA PRO A 5 -7.89 -1.83 -6.16
C PRO A 5 -7.06 -3.06 -5.82
N THR A 6 -5.76 -3.07 -6.12
CA THR A 6 -4.86 -4.21 -5.86
C THR A 6 -3.76 -3.88 -4.86
N VAL A 7 -3.16 -4.92 -4.26
CA VAL A 7 -2.00 -4.77 -3.36
C VAL A 7 -0.78 -4.25 -4.11
N GLN A 8 -0.65 -4.56 -5.40
CA GLN A 8 0.40 -4.08 -6.29
C GLN A 8 0.26 -2.57 -6.54
N ASP A 9 -0.97 -2.09 -6.79
CA ASP A 9 -1.25 -0.66 -6.93
C ASP A 9 -0.93 0.08 -5.63
N LEU A 10 -1.33 -0.48 -4.49
CA LEU A 10 -1.03 0.08 -3.17
C LEU A 10 0.48 0.11 -2.88
N ALA A 11 1.23 -0.90 -3.31
CA ALA A 11 2.68 -0.97 -3.14
C ALA A 11 3.44 -0.01 -4.06
N ALA A 12 2.92 0.24 -5.27
CA ALA A 12 3.51 1.11 -6.27
C ALA A 12 3.16 2.60 -6.07
N ALA A 13 2.11 2.90 -5.31
CA ALA A 13 1.70 4.27 -5.03
C ALA A 13 2.74 5.07 -4.24
N ALA A 14 2.72 6.40 -4.41
CA ALA A 14 3.50 7.31 -3.57
C ALA A 14 2.91 7.33 -2.14
N GLU A 15 3.78 7.52 -1.13
CA GLU A 15 3.32 7.59 0.26
C GLU A 15 2.30 8.73 0.46
N ASP A 16 2.53 9.89 -0.15
CA ASP A 16 1.58 11.02 -0.14
C ASP A 16 0.20 10.65 -0.70
N THR A 17 0.13 9.84 -1.77
CA THR A 17 -1.15 9.37 -2.32
C THR A 17 -1.88 8.47 -1.33
N VAL A 18 -1.15 7.56 -0.67
CA VAL A 18 -1.73 6.68 0.36
C VAL A 18 -2.22 7.50 1.55
N LEU A 19 -1.43 8.48 2.01
CA LEU A 19 -1.81 9.35 3.13
C LEU A 19 -2.99 10.26 2.77
N HIS A 20 -3.05 10.75 1.54
CA HIS A 20 -4.17 11.55 1.03
C HIS A 20 -5.47 10.73 1.02
N LEU A 21 -5.42 9.49 0.54
CA LEU A 21 -6.54 8.56 0.58
C LEU A 21 -6.94 8.16 2.01
N TRP A 22 -6.03 8.28 2.97
CA TRP A 22 -6.25 7.98 4.39
C TRP A 22 -6.76 9.18 5.20
N THR A 23 -6.93 10.35 4.57
CA THR A 23 -7.41 11.55 5.27
C THR A 23 -8.77 11.32 5.93
N GLY A 24 -8.92 11.81 7.16
CA GLY A 24 -10.14 11.64 7.96
C GLY A 24 -10.24 10.34 8.76
N LEU A 25 -9.40 9.34 8.51
CA LEU A 25 -9.38 8.07 9.28
C LEU A 25 -8.51 8.11 10.56
N GLY A 26 -7.69 9.15 10.70
CA GLY A 26 -6.73 9.30 11.78
C GLY A 26 -5.63 8.22 11.76
N TYR A 27 -4.76 8.23 12.78
CA TYR A 27 -3.72 7.21 12.97
C TYR A 27 -2.89 6.89 11.70
N TYR A 28 -2.26 7.91 11.11
CA TYR A 28 -1.45 7.78 9.87
C TYR A 28 -0.32 6.74 9.95
N ALA A 29 0.11 6.37 11.17
CA ALA A 29 1.02 5.24 11.36
C ALA A 29 0.48 3.93 10.76
N ARG A 30 -0.85 3.70 10.81
CA ARG A 30 -1.47 2.52 10.18
C ARG A 30 -1.39 2.57 8.66
N ALA A 31 -1.62 3.73 8.05
CA ALA A 31 -1.50 3.91 6.60
C ALA A 31 -0.08 3.59 6.11
N ARG A 32 0.93 4.10 6.83
CA ARG A 32 2.34 3.84 6.51
C ARG A 32 2.73 2.37 6.69
N ASN A 33 2.26 1.74 7.76
CA ASN A 33 2.51 0.32 8.01
C ASN A 33 1.82 -0.55 6.94
N LEU A 34 0.59 -0.23 6.55
CA LEU A 34 -0.11 -0.93 5.47
C LEU A 34 0.64 -0.81 4.15
N HIS A 35 1.07 0.40 3.79
CA HIS A 35 1.84 0.66 2.57
C HIS A 35 3.17 -0.11 2.56
N ARG A 36 3.89 -0.12 3.70
CA ARG A 36 5.12 -0.90 3.86
C ARG A 36 4.86 -2.40 3.71
N CYS A 37 3.79 -2.91 4.31
CA CYS A 37 3.41 -4.31 4.20
C CYS A 37 3.10 -4.68 2.74
N ALA A 38 2.34 -3.85 2.02
CA ALA A 38 2.05 -4.05 0.60
C ALA A 38 3.34 -4.14 -0.24
N LYS A 39 4.31 -3.25 0.01
CA LYS A 39 5.65 -3.29 -0.63
C LYS A 39 6.40 -4.58 -0.32
N GLN A 40 6.40 -5.01 0.93
CA GLN A 40 7.07 -6.26 1.33
C GLN A 40 6.42 -7.48 0.67
N VAL A 41 5.09 -7.58 0.66
CA VAL A 41 4.38 -8.67 -0.02
C VAL A 41 4.72 -8.70 -1.51
N CYS A 42 4.69 -7.55 -2.19
CA CYS A 42 5.03 -7.49 -3.61
C CYS A 42 6.51 -7.80 -3.89
N ALA A 43 7.41 -7.49 -2.98
CA ALA A 43 8.82 -7.85 -3.08
C ALA A 43 9.05 -9.36 -2.87
N SER A 44 8.47 -9.94 -1.81
CA SER A 44 8.61 -11.37 -1.48
C SER A 44 7.87 -12.28 -2.46
N HIS A 45 6.76 -11.84 -3.04
CA HIS A 45 5.99 -12.66 -3.99
C HIS A 45 6.65 -12.75 -5.38
N ARG A 46 7.67 -11.93 -5.69
CA ARG A 46 8.51 -12.15 -6.88
C ARG A 46 9.41 -13.39 -6.76
N GLU A 47 9.66 -13.85 -5.53
CA GLU A 47 10.55 -14.98 -5.24
C GLU A 47 9.80 -16.32 -5.26
N TYR A 48 8.46 -16.29 -5.29
CA TYR A 48 7.61 -17.48 -5.36
C TYR A 48 6.79 -17.50 -6.65
N SER A 49 7.48 -17.67 -7.78
CA SER A 49 6.85 -18.16 -9.02
C SER A 49 7.12 -19.66 -9.09
N PRO A 50 6.10 -20.54 -8.90
CA PRO A 50 6.22 -21.94 -9.29
C PRO A 50 6.33 -22.10 -10.82
#